data_AF-A0A317IY60-F1
#
_entry.id   AF-A0A317IY60-F1
#
_cell.length_a   1.000
_cell.length_b   1.000
_cell.length_c   1.000
_cell.angle_alpha   90.00
_cell.angle_beta   90.00
_cell.angle_gamma   90.00
#
_symmetry.space_group_name_H-M   'P 1'
#
loop_
_entity.id
_entity.type
_entity.pdbx_description
1 polymer ?
#
loop_
_entity_poly.entity_id
_entity_poly.type
_entity_poly.pdbx_seq_one_letter_code
_entity_poly.pdbx_strand_id
1 'polypeptide(L)'
;MTSSDLNIISSWQKLITYHNNDINSLHKVGFLLSGFGINPNNHPVQHESSKIILEALHNKTQRMKNLTIFILLIPFALAGILLNGIFYFPLRTWIKKITEGSIFLDSVSFGIMSFLFPVFSILESILFNYLFGIHFVFWLIAIPLSAWLLLECRYQFYKFASLKN
;
A
#
# COMPACT_ATOMS: atom_id res chain seq x y z
N MET A 1 -32.25 -21.82 -29.79
CA MET A 1 -31.81 -22.12 -28.41
C MET A 1 -32.44 -23.42 -28.02
N THR A 2 -31.65 -24.48 -27.92
CA THR A 2 -32.15 -25.81 -27.52
C THR A 2 -32.27 -25.87 -25.99
N SER A 3 -33.09 -26.78 -25.47
CA SER A 3 -33.28 -26.97 -24.03
C SER A 3 -31.96 -27.33 -23.30
N SER A 4 -30.97 -27.87 -24.02
CA SER A 4 -29.62 -28.12 -23.50
C SER A 4 -28.88 -26.84 -23.15
N ASP A 5 -29.01 -25.78 -23.95
CA ASP A 5 -28.26 -24.54 -23.79
C ASP A 5 -28.73 -23.77 -22.54
N LEU A 6 -30.05 -23.81 -22.28
CA LEU A 6 -30.66 -23.21 -21.10
C LEU A 6 -30.27 -23.92 -19.80
N ASN A 7 -30.10 -25.25 -19.85
CA ASN A 7 -29.62 -26.02 -18.70
C ASN A 7 -28.15 -25.75 -18.40
N ILE A 8 -27.33 -25.54 -19.43
CA ILE A 8 -25.92 -25.16 -19.27
C ILE A 8 -25.82 -23.77 -18.65
N ILE A 9 -26.55 -22.78 -19.18
CA ILE A 9 -26.52 -21.39 -18.69
C ILE A 9 -27.03 -21.29 -17.24
N SER A 10 -28.11 -22.00 -16.90
CA SER A 10 -28.63 -22.00 -15.52
C SER A 10 -27.70 -22.71 -14.53
N SER A 11 -26.99 -23.75 -14.97
CA SER A 11 -25.95 -24.41 -14.17
C SER A 11 -24.77 -23.48 -13.93
N TRP A 12 -24.34 -22.73 -14.95
CA TRP A 12 -23.30 -21.70 -14.82
C TRP A 12 -23.69 -20.57 -13.87
N GLN A 13 -24.93 -20.07 -13.97
CA GLN A 13 -25.43 -19.05 -13.06
C GLN A 13 -25.48 -19.55 -11.62
N LYS A 14 -25.95 -20.79 -11.37
CA LYS A 14 -25.93 -21.39 -10.03
C LYS A 14 -24.51 -21.55 -9.49
N LEU A 15 -23.57 -21.97 -10.32
CA LEU A 15 -22.19 -22.22 -9.90
C LEU A 15 -21.44 -20.91 -9.57
N ILE A 16 -21.65 -19.85 -10.38
CA ILE A 16 -21.14 -18.50 -10.11
C ILE A 16 -21.74 -17.95 -8.82
N THR A 17 -23.04 -18.15 -8.60
CA THR A 17 -23.72 -17.68 -7.38
C THR A 17 -23.24 -18.43 -6.13
N TYR A 18 -22.97 -19.74 -6.25
CA TYR A 18 -22.53 -20.58 -5.14
C TYR A 18 -21.07 -20.36 -4.74
N HIS A 19 -20.19 -20.02 -5.71
CA HIS A 19 -18.75 -19.86 -5.48
C HIS A 19 -18.24 -18.42 -5.50
N ASN A 20 -19.15 -17.43 -5.51
CA ASN A 20 -18.82 -16.01 -5.53
C ASN A 20 -17.97 -15.54 -4.33
N ASN A 21 -17.89 -16.34 -3.26
CA ASN A 21 -17.14 -16.02 -2.04
C ASN A 21 -15.76 -16.68 -1.94
N ASP A 22 -15.40 -17.64 -2.81
CA ASP A 22 -14.12 -18.36 -2.69
C ASP A 22 -13.43 -18.55 -4.05
N ILE A 23 -12.57 -17.60 -4.39
CA ILE A 23 -11.80 -17.55 -5.65
C ILE A 23 -10.92 -18.80 -5.87
N ASN A 24 -10.53 -19.51 -4.80
CA ASN A 24 -9.74 -20.75 -4.94
C ASN A 24 -10.55 -21.91 -5.55
N SER A 25 -11.88 -21.87 -5.43
CA SER A 25 -12.78 -22.86 -6.03
C SER A 25 -12.96 -22.64 -7.55
N LEU A 26 -12.91 -21.40 -8.01
CA LEU A 26 -13.04 -21.06 -9.45
C LEU A 26 -11.87 -21.61 -10.28
N HIS A 27 -10.65 -21.61 -9.72
CA HIS A 27 -9.48 -22.19 -10.39
C HIS A 27 -9.57 -23.72 -10.51
N LYS A 28 -10.22 -24.40 -9.55
CA LYS A 28 -10.51 -25.84 -9.62
C LYS A 28 -11.62 -26.14 -10.62
N VAL A 29 -12.63 -25.27 -10.71
CA VAL A 29 -13.74 -25.39 -11.68
C VAL A 29 -13.24 -25.22 -13.12
N GLY A 30 -12.38 -24.22 -13.38
CA GLY A 30 -11.76 -24.04 -14.69
C GLY A 30 -10.91 -25.25 -15.12
N PHE A 31 -10.19 -25.86 -14.17
CA PHE A 31 -9.44 -27.10 -14.40
C PHE A 31 -10.36 -28.30 -14.67
N LEU A 32 -11.41 -28.49 -13.89
CA LEU A 32 -12.39 -29.58 -14.09
C LEU A 32 -13.09 -29.48 -15.45
N LEU A 33 -13.43 -28.27 -15.89
CA LEU A 33 -14.09 -28.04 -17.19
C LEU A 33 -13.16 -28.26 -18.39
N SER A 34 -11.85 -28.02 -18.24
CA SER A 34 -10.87 -28.41 -19.25
C SER A 34 -10.79 -29.93 -19.44
N GLY A 35 -11.12 -30.70 -18.39
CA GLY A 35 -11.26 -32.16 -18.44
C GLY A 35 -12.52 -32.67 -19.18
N PHE A 36 -13.53 -31.82 -19.39
CA PHE A 36 -14.76 -32.15 -20.12
C PHE A 36 -14.69 -31.85 -21.63
N GLY A 37 -13.51 -31.53 -22.17
CA GLY A 37 -13.31 -31.39 -23.62
C GLY A 37 -13.90 -30.12 -24.24
N ILE A 38 -14.23 -29.11 -23.42
CA ILE A 38 -14.67 -27.79 -23.91
C ILE A 38 -13.43 -27.06 -24.47
N ASN A 39 -13.28 -27.08 -25.80
CA ASN A 39 -12.19 -26.43 -26.51
C ASN A 39 -12.27 -24.90 -26.31
N PRO A 40 -11.28 -24.27 -25.64
CA PRO A 40 -11.32 -22.86 -25.25
C PRO A 40 -11.28 -21.87 -26.42
N ASN A 41 -11.02 -22.35 -27.64
CA ASN A 41 -10.86 -21.50 -28.82
C ASN A 41 -12.17 -21.15 -29.54
N ASN A 42 -13.30 -21.76 -29.16
CA ASN A 42 -14.55 -21.67 -29.94
C ASN A 42 -15.62 -20.75 -29.35
N HIS A 43 -15.39 -20.10 -28.20
CA HIS A 43 -16.41 -19.28 -27.56
C HIS A 43 -15.88 -17.88 -27.16
N PRO A 44 -16.33 -16.78 -27.80
CA PRO A 44 -15.86 -15.43 -27.48
C PRO A 44 -16.15 -15.02 -26.02
N VAL A 45 -17.16 -15.64 -25.40
CA VAL A 45 -17.58 -15.44 -24.01
C VAL A 45 -16.54 -15.96 -22.98
N GLN A 46 -15.69 -16.93 -23.34
CA GLN A 46 -14.63 -17.42 -22.43
C GLN A 46 -13.42 -16.50 -22.36
N HIS A 47 -13.18 -15.71 -23.42
CA HIS A 47 -12.04 -14.79 -23.47
C HIS A 47 -12.24 -13.55 -22.61
N GLU A 48 -13.49 -13.11 -22.44
CA GLU A 48 -13.85 -11.95 -21.63
C GLU A 48 -13.95 -12.31 -20.13
N SER A 49 -14.52 -13.47 -19.82
CA SER A 49 -14.60 -13.99 -18.45
C SER A 49 -13.23 -14.38 -17.87
N SER A 50 -12.33 -14.98 -18.67
CA SER A 50 -10.96 -15.27 -18.24
C SER A 50 -10.15 -14.01 -17.96
N LYS A 51 -10.32 -12.95 -18.78
CA LYS A 51 -9.69 -11.64 -18.56
C LYS A 51 -10.14 -11.00 -17.23
N ILE A 52 -11.45 -11.00 -16.95
CA ILE A 52 -12.00 -10.48 -15.69
C ILE A 52 -11.44 -11.25 -14.48
N ILE A 53 -11.35 -12.58 -14.57
CA ILE A 53 -10.80 -13.43 -13.50
C ILE A 53 -9.30 -13.15 -13.30
N LEU A 54 -8.52 -13.01 -14.38
CA LEU A 54 -7.10 -12.69 -14.32
C LEU A 54 -6.86 -11.29 -13.72
N GLU A 55 -7.66 -10.30 -14.09
CA GLU A 55 -7.61 -8.95 -13.51
C GLU A 55 -7.96 -8.97 -12.01
N ALA A 56 -8.99 -9.73 -11.61
CA ALA A 56 -9.36 -9.89 -10.21
C ALA A 56 -8.27 -10.59 -9.38
N LEU A 57 -7.64 -11.63 -9.92
CA LEU A 57 -6.52 -12.33 -9.28
C LEU A 57 -5.28 -11.45 -9.17
N HIS A 58 -4.96 -10.70 -10.23
CA HIS A 58 -3.84 -9.76 -10.23
C HIS A 58 -4.05 -8.67 -9.18
N ASN A 59 -5.25 -8.08 -9.12
CA ASN A 59 -5.59 -7.07 -8.13
C ASN A 59 -5.55 -7.61 -6.69
N LYS A 60 -6.08 -8.82 -6.45
CA LYS A 60 -5.99 -9.49 -5.14
C LYS A 60 -4.55 -9.74 -4.71
N THR A 61 -3.70 -10.22 -5.62
CA THR A 61 -2.28 -10.48 -5.36
C THR A 61 -1.53 -9.18 -5.06
N GLN A 62 -1.77 -8.14 -5.86
CA GLN A 62 -1.21 -6.79 -5.66
C GLN A 62 -1.61 -6.22 -4.29
N ARG A 63 -2.88 -6.39 -3.91
CA ARG A 63 -3.43 -5.93 -2.62
C ARG A 63 -2.79 -6.65 -1.43
N MET A 64 -2.64 -7.98 -1.50
CA MET A 64 -1.98 -8.77 -0.46
C MET A 64 -0.50 -8.38 -0.32
N LYS A 65 0.20 -8.17 -1.44
CA LYS A 65 1.60 -7.70 -1.43
C LYS A 65 1.73 -6.34 -0.74
N ASN A 66 0.89 -5.37 -1.10
CA ASN A 66 0.92 -4.04 -0.49
C ASN A 66 0.59 -4.09 1.01
N LEU A 67 -0.35 -4.95 1.43
CA LEU A 67 -0.69 -5.14 2.84
C LEU A 67 0.47 -5.74 3.64
N THR A 68 1.14 -6.76 3.11
CA THR A 68 2.32 -7.36 3.77
C THR A 68 3.45 -6.33 3.93
N ILE A 69 3.74 -5.56 2.87
CA ILE A 69 4.75 -4.50 2.91
C ILE A 69 4.37 -3.43 3.95
N PHE A 70 3.11 -3.02 3.97
CA PHE A 70 2.61 -2.05 4.96
C PHE A 70 2.83 -2.54 6.39
N ILE A 71 2.42 -3.78 6.71
CA ILE A 71 2.60 -4.36 8.05
C ILE A 71 4.09 -4.40 8.45
N LEU A 72 4.96 -4.77 7.51
CA LEU A 72 6.41 -4.82 7.75
C LEU A 72 7.02 -3.44 8.05
N LEU A 73 6.46 -2.37 7.47
CA LEU A 73 6.96 -1.01 7.63
C LEU A 73 6.44 -0.31 8.90
N ILE A 74 5.40 -0.82 9.56
CA ILE A 74 4.84 -0.23 10.79
C ILE A 74 5.88 0.05 11.89
N PRO A 75 6.74 -0.91 12.31
CA PRO A 75 7.71 -0.65 13.38
C PRO A 75 8.72 0.44 13.00
N PHE A 76 9.14 0.50 11.73
CA PHE A 76 10.03 1.54 11.23
C PHE A 76 9.33 2.90 11.14
N ALA A 77 8.06 2.93 10.78
CA ALA A 77 7.25 4.14 10.78
C ALA A 77 7.07 4.69 12.21
N LEU A 78 6.82 3.82 13.18
CA LEU A 78 6.79 4.19 14.61
C LEU A 78 8.12 4.78 15.08
N ALA A 79 9.25 4.15 14.70
CA ALA A 79 10.57 4.68 14.98
C ALA A 79 10.78 6.05 14.32
N GLY A 80 10.37 6.23 13.07
CA GLY A 80 10.44 7.51 12.35
C GLY A 80 9.65 8.61 13.06
N ILE A 81 8.45 8.31 13.55
CA ILE A 81 7.63 9.24 14.33
C ILE A 81 8.29 9.56 15.66
N LEU A 82 8.86 8.57 16.35
CA LEU A 82 9.49 8.78 17.66
C LEU A 82 10.76 9.62 17.54
N LEU A 83 11.62 9.29 16.57
CA LEU A 83 12.90 9.96 16.36
C LEU A 83 12.69 11.39 15.85
N ASN A 84 11.90 11.59 14.80
CA ASN A 84 11.75 12.90 14.16
C ASN A 84 10.62 13.74 14.77
N GLY A 85 9.65 13.12 15.46
CA GLY A 85 8.45 13.80 15.94
C GLY A 85 8.73 14.82 17.03
N ILE A 86 9.74 14.57 17.87
CA ILE A 86 10.14 15.45 18.97
C ILE A 86 10.42 16.87 18.46
N PHE A 87 11.07 16.99 17.30
CA PHE A 87 11.40 18.28 16.71
C PHE A 87 10.42 18.72 15.62
N TYR A 88 9.92 17.78 14.82
CA TYR A 88 9.03 18.10 13.70
C TYR A 88 7.70 18.72 14.15
N PHE A 89 7.05 18.17 15.16
CA PHE A 89 5.73 18.65 15.61
C PHE A 89 5.77 20.10 16.15
N PRO A 90 6.64 20.46 17.12
CA PRO A 90 6.68 21.83 17.61
C PRO A 90 7.09 22.82 16.53
N LEU A 91 8.05 22.45 15.67
CA LEU A 91 8.51 23.31 14.58
C LEU A 91 7.40 23.56 13.56
N ARG A 92 6.66 22.53 13.16
CA ARG A 92 5.53 22.66 12.25
C ARG A 92 4.44 23.57 12.83
N THR A 93 4.12 23.40 14.11
CA THR A 93 3.13 24.26 14.79
C THR A 93 3.60 25.71 14.87
N TRP A 94 4.89 25.93 15.14
CA TRP A 94 5.48 27.27 15.20
C TRP A 94 5.47 27.96 13.83
N ILE A 95 5.93 27.27 12.78
CA ILE A 95 5.90 27.78 11.42
C ILE A 95 4.46 28.11 11.03
N LYS A 96 3.51 27.20 11.27
CA LYS A 96 2.10 27.41 10.94
C LYS A 96 1.52 28.67 11.61
N LYS A 97 1.88 28.94 12.87
CA LYS A 97 1.45 30.16 13.58
C LYS A 97 2.04 31.43 12.96
N ILE A 98 3.31 31.40 12.55
CA ILE A 98 3.99 32.57 11.96
C ILE A 98 3.48 32.87 10.54
N THR A 99 3.12 31.83 9.81
CA THR A 99 2.73 31.90 8.39
C THR A 99 1.22 31.83 8.18
N GLU A 100 0.44 31.89 9.26
CA GLU A 100 -1.02 31.90 9.23
C GLU A 100 -1.52 33.11 8.44
N GLY A 101 -2.29 32.86 7.38
CA GLY A 101 -2.81 33.91 6.48
C GLY A 101 -1.93 34.23 5.26
N SER A 102 -0.76 33.60 5.11
CA SER A 102 0.04 33.74 3.88
C SER A 102 -0.30 32.67 2.84
N ILE A 103 -0.39 33.06 1.58
CA ILE A 103 -0.50 32.14 0.43
C ILE A 103 0.78 31.31 0.21
N PHE A 104 1.88 31.66 0.88
CA PHE A 104 3.18 31.02 0.73
C PHE A 104 3.50 30.01 1.85
N LEU A 105 2.51 29.61 2.65
CA LEU A 105 2.66 28.68 3.76
C LEU A 105 3.48 27.45 3.37
N ASP A 106 3.18 26.82 2.23
CA ASP A 106 3.83 25.59 1.81
C ASP A 106 5.29 25.80 1.40
N SER A 107 5.57 26.86 0.63
CA SER A 107 6.94 27.17 0.17
C SER A 107 7.84 27.62 1.32
N VAL A 108 7.33 28.46 2.22
CA VAL A 108 8.07 28.93 3.39
C VAL A 108 8.29 27.78 4.38
N SER A 109 7.27 26.97 4.63
CA SER A 109 7.40 25.79 5.49
C SER A 109 8.43 24.81 4.95
N PHE A 110 8.42 24.57 3.64
CA PHE A 110 9.41 23.73 2.98
C PHE A 110 10.82 24.32 3.14
N GLY A 111 11.03 25.60 2.82
CA GLY A 111 12.34 26.24 2.93
C GLY A 111 12.91 26.21 4.36
N ILE A 112 12.09 26.56 5.36
CA ILE A 112 12.49 26.53 6.77
C ILE A 112 12.82 25.10 7.21
N MET A 113 11.98 24.12 6.85
CA MET A 113 12.22 22.71 7.16
C MET A 113 13.50 22.21 6.50
N SER A 114 13.74 22.50 5.21
CA SER A 114 14.94 22.07 4.50
C SER A 114 16.21 22.67 5.09
N PHE A 115 16.17 23.91 5.57
CA PHE A 115 17.32 24.55 6.19
C PHE A 115 17.59 24.02 7.61
N LEU A 116 16.53 23.83 8.40
CA LEU A 116 16.69 23.42 9.80
C LEU A 116 16.87 21.90 9.98
N PHE A 117 16.38 21.09 9.04
CA PHE A 117 16.41 19.63 9.15
C PHE A 117 17.83 19.06 9.36
N PRO A 118 18.87 19.44 8.58
CA PRO A 118 20.22 18.95 8.82
C PRO A 118 20.76 19.31 10.21
N VAL A 119 20.45 20.53 10.69
CA VAL A 119 20.87 21.00 12.01
C VAL A 119 20.20 20.16 13.11
N PHE A 120 18.90 19.92 12.99
CA PHE A 120 18.16 19.07 13.92
C PHE A 120 18.64 17.62 13.89
N SER A 121 18.89 17.04 12.71
CA SER A 121 19.41 15.67 12.62
C SER A 121 20.77 15.51 13.29
N ILE A 122 21.65 16.52 13.22
CA ILE A 122 22.94 16.51 13.93
C ILE A 122 22.71 16.59 15.45
N LEU A 123 21.86 17.50 15.91
CA LEU A 123 21.55 17.67 17.33
C LEU A 123 20.91 16.41 17.94
N GLU A 124 19.91 15.82 17.25
CA GLU A 124 19.30 14.55 17.62
C GLU A 124 20.35 13.43 17.67
N SER A 125 21.25 13.36 16.68
CA SER A 125 22.31 12.34 16.65
C SER A 125 23.27 12.44 17.84
N ILE A 126 23.63 13.67 18.24
CA ILE A 126 24.46 13.91 19.42
C ILE A 126 23.70 13.52 20.70
N LEU A 127 22.43 13.93 20.80
CA LEU A 127 21.57 13.60 21.94
C LEU A 127 21.39 12.09 22.10
N PHE A 128 21.13 11.37 21.01
CA PHE A 128 20.96 9.92 21.05
C PHE A 128 22.27 9.16 21.26
N ASN A 129 23.40 9.68 20.75
CA ASN A 129 24.71 9.16 21.12
C ASN A 129 24.96 9.27 22.63
N TYR A 130 24.56 10.40 23.24
CA TYR A 130 24.65 10.58 24.69
C TYR A 130 23.71 9.65 25.48
N LEU A 131 22.46 9.49 25.03
CA LEU A 131 21.45 8.70 25.74
C LEU A 131 21.64 7.18 25.62
N PHE A 132 22.04 6.69 24.44
CA PHE A 132 22.09 5.26 24.13
C PHE A 132 23.52 4.71 23.99
N GLY A 133 24.54 5.57 23.99
CA GLY A 133 25.94 5.16 23.84
C GLY A 133 26.29 4.63 22.45
N ILE A 134 25.39 4.74 21.46
CA ILE A 134 25.62 4.34 20.07
C ILE A 134 26.26 5.49 19.30
N HIS A 135 27.35 5.20 18.60
CA HIS A 135 28.14 6.19 17.87
C HIS A 135 27.28 7.10 16.96
N PHE A 136 27.51 8.42 17.03
CA PHE A 136 26.67 9.44 16.40
C PHE A 136 26.42 9.23 14.90
N VAL A 137 27.39 8.67 14.16
CA VAL A 137 27.27 8.37 12.72
C VAL A 137 26.10 7.42 12.43
N PHE A 138 25.83 6.45 13.31
CA PHE A 138 24.69 5.55 13.12
C PHE A 138 23.37 6.32 13.20
N TRP A 139 23.23 7.25 14.15
CA TRP A 139 22.04 8.08 14.27
C TRP A 139 21.88 9.04 13.09
N LEU A 140 22.98 9.57 12.58
CA LEU A 140 22.98 10.46 11.41
C LEU A 140 22.43 9.77 10.16
N ILE A 141 22.58 8.45 10.06
CA ILE A 141 21.97 7.63 8.99
C ILE A 141 20.56 7.16 9.38
N ALA A 142 20.38 6.69 10.62
CA ALA A 142 19.14 6.09 11.07
C ALA A 142 17.97 7.09 11.10
N ILE A 143 18.20 8.34 11.49
CA ILE A 143 17.17 9.39 11.55
C ILE A 143 16.58 9.67 10.15
N PRO A 144 17.35 10.07 9.12
CA PRO A 144 16.79 10.31 7.78
C PRO A 144 16.24 9.03 7.14
N LEU A 145 16.86 7.87 7.39
CA LEU A 145 16.35 6.59 6.90
C LEU A 145 14.98 6.27 7.50
N SER A 146 14.80 6.46 8.81
CA SER A 146 13.52 6.25 9.49
C SER A 146 12.44 7.22 9.00
N ALA A 147 12.80 8.47 8.70
CA ALA A 147 11.89 9.44 8.10
C ALA A 147 11.44 9.02 6.70
N TRP A 148 12.37 8.52 5.88
CA TRP A 148 12.03 8.00 4.55
C TRP A 148 11.12 6.76 4.61
N LEU A 149 11.41 5.82 5.52
CA LEU A 149 10.58 4.63 5.73
C LEU A 149 9.16 4.99 6.22
N LEU A 150 9.02 6.02 7.04
CA LEU A 150 7.71 6.55 7.44
C LEU A 150 6.92 7.09 6.24
N LEU A 151 7.57 7.84 5.34
CA LEU A 151 6.92 8.34 4.13
C LEU A 151 6.49 7.19 3.20
N GLU A 152 7.34 6.17 3.04
CA GLU A 152 7.03 5.00 2.24
C GLU A 152 5.85 4.21 2.84
N CYS A 153 5.83 4.02 4.17
CA CYS A 153 4.71 3.39 4.87
C CYS A 153 3.38 4.12 4.60
N ARG A 154 3.40 5.46 4.68
CA ARG A 154 2.23 6.30 4.37
C ARG A 154 1.80 6.17 2.91
N TYR A 155 2.75 6.13 1.97
CA TYR A 155 2.45 5.94 0.55
C TYR A 155 1.78 4.57 0.29
N GLN A 156 2.32 3.50 0.86
CA GLN A 156 1.75 2.15 0.74
C GLN A 156 0.34 2.07 1.35
N PHE A 157 0.10 2.77 2.46
CA PHE A 157 -1.23 2.87 3.06
C PHE A 157 -2.25 3.52 2.10
N TYR A 158 -1.90 4.66 1.48
CA TYR A 158 -2.80 5.30 0.51
C TYR A 158 -3.08 4.43 -0.71
N LYS A 159 -2.05 3.74 -1.23
CA LYS A 159 -2.20 2.81 -2.34
C LYS A 159 -3.08 1.62 -1.98
N PHE A 160 -2.99 1.12 -0.75
CA PHE A 160 -3.89 0.08 -0.26
C PHE A 160 -5.33 0.60 -0.11
N ALA A 161 -5.50 1.81 0.41
CA ALA A 161 -6.82 2.44 0.57
C ALA A 161 -7.50 2.73 -0.77
N SER A 162 -6.75 3.14 -1.81
CA SER A 162 -7.30 3.42 -3.13
C SER A 162 -7.79 2.17 -3.87
N LEU A 163 -7.26 0.99 -3.57
CA LEU A 163 -7.72 -0.28 -4.15
C LEU A 163 -9.03 -0.81 -3.53
N LYS A 164 -9.59 -0.11 -2.54
CA LYS A 164 -10.85 -0.46 -1.88
C LYS A 164 -12.06 0.29 -2.46
N ASN A 165 -11.82 1.39 -3.19
CA ASN A 165 -12.83 2.16 -3.90
C ASN A 165 -12.92 1.70 -5.36
#